data_AF-A0A9N9KCS5-F1
#
_entry.id   AF-A0A9N9KCS5-F1
#
_cell.length_a   1.000
_cell.length_b   1.000
_cell.length_c   1.000
_cell.angle_alpha   90.00
_cell.angle_beta   90.00
_cell.angle_gamma   90.00
#
_symmetry.space_group_name_H-M   'P 1'
#
loop_
_entity.id
_entity.type
_entity.pdbx_description
1 polymer ?
#
loop_
_entity_poly.entity_id
_entity_poly.type
_entity_poly.pdbx_seq_one_letter_code
_entity_poly.pdbx_strand_id
1 'polypeptide(L)'
;IIKLEQIWAEKEIKKNRKFQTKCIQIIKEILNEEPVIEYRPSFLNGLELDAFFRKYQMALEVQGAQHRLHSTSWYKDVKKLEDI
;
A
#
# COMPACT_ATOMS: atom_id res chain seq x y z
N ILE A 1 28.46 -0.42 9.49
CA ILE A 1 27.13 -0.28 10.12
C ILE A 1 26.14 0.32 9.10
N ILE A 2 26.30 1.57 8.69
CA ILE A 2 25.44 2.27 7.69
C ILE A 2 25.20 1.46 6.39
N LYS A 3 26.26 0.87 5.81
CA LYS A 3 26.18 0.11 4.55
C LYS A 3 25.35 -1.19 4.67
N LEU A 4 25.34 -1.81 5.84
CA LEU A 4 24.57 -3.05 6.10
C LEU A 4 23.09 -2.73 6.35
N GLU A 5 22.79 -1.61 7.01
CA GLU A 5 21.43 -1.11 7.23
C GLU A 5 20.76 -0.73 5.90
N GLN A 6 21.48 -0.06 4.99
CA GLN A 6 20.98 0.25 3.65
C GLN A 6 20.65 -1.02 2.84
N ILE A 7 21.54 -2.00 2.82
CA ILE A 7 21.32 -3.28 2.12
C ILE A 7 20.11 -4.03 2.70
N TRP A 8 19.92 -3.97 4.02
CA TRP A 8 18.78 -4.60 4.67
C TRP A 8 17.46 -3.90 4.31
N ALA A 9 17.43 -2.56 4.35
CA ALA A 9 16.29 -1.76 3.92
C ALA A 9 15.92 -1.98 2.45
N GLU A 10 16.90 -2.05 1.54
CA GLU A 10 16.66 -2.35 0.13
C GLU A 10 16.07 -3.75 -0.09
N LYS A 11 16.55 -4.75 0.67
CA LYS A 11 16.00 -6.12 0.62
C LYS A 11 14.57 -6.18 1.15
N GLU A 12 14.26 -5.44 2.21
CA GLU A 12 12.91 -5.30 2.77
C GLU A 12 11.97 -4.64 1.75
N ILE A 13 12.37 -3.51 1.15
CA ILE A 13 11.60 -2.80 0.11
C ILE A 13 11.32 -3.74 -1.07
N LYS A 14 12.32 -4.48 -1.55
CA LYS A 14 12.17 -5.43 -2.66
C LYS A 14 11.23 -6.59 -2.32
N LYS A 15 11.25 -7.08 -1.07
CA LYS A 15 10.32 -8.11 -0.60
C LYS A 15 8.88 -7.56 -0.50
N ASN A 16 8.71 -6.37 0.06
CA ASN A 16 7.41 -5.72 0.20
C ASN A 16 6.78 -5.47 -1.17
N ARG A 17 7.56 -4.96 -2.15
CA ARG A 17 7.10 -4.80 -3.54
C ARG A 17 6.67 -6.11 -4.18
N LYS A 18 7.42 -7.20 -3.95
CA LYS A 18 7.06 -8.55 -4.45
C LYS A 18 5.74 -9.04 -3.85
N PHE A 19 5.48 -8.73 -2.58
CA PHE A 19 4.25 -9.11 -1.90
C PHE A 19 3.06 -8.26 -2.38
N GLN A 20 3.25 -6.94 -2.47
CA GLN A 20 2.29 -5.98 -3.04
C GLN A 20 1.81 -6.41 -4.43
N THR A 21 2.75 -6.72 -5.34
CA THR A 21 2.40 -7.19 -6.70
C THR A 21 1.56 -8.47 -6.69
N LYS A 22 1.86 -9.41 -5.79
CA LYS A 22 1.07 -10.66 -5.67
C LYS A 22 -0.35 -10.39 -5.18
N CYS A 23 -0.52 -9.53 -4.18
CA CYS A 23 -1.85 -9.13 -3.69
C CYS A 23 -2.68 -8.49 -4.80
N ILE A 24 -2.08 -7.56 -5.55
CA ILE A 24 -2.73 -6.90 -6.69
C ILE A 24 -3.17 -7.93 -7.74
N GLN A 25 -2.32 -8.90 -8.09
CA GLN A 25 -2.65 -9.96 -9.04
C GLN A 25 -3.83 -10.83 -8.58
N ILE A 26 -3.85 -11.25 -7.32
CA ILE A 26 -4.94 -12.06 -6.77
C ILE A 26 -6.26 -11.30 -6.81
N ILE A 27 -6.27 -10.03 -6.38
CA ILE A 27 -7.50 -9.22 -6.39
C ILE A 27 -7.97 -8.97 -7.82
N LYS A 28 -7.05 -8.70 -8.75
CA LYS A 28 -7.35 -8.59 -10.19
C LYS A 28 -8.05 -9.84 -10.72
N GLU A 29 -7.56 -11.03 -10.38
CA GLU A 29 -8.15 -12.31 -10.81
C GLU A 29 -9.54 -12.53 -10.18
N ILE A 30 -9.71 -12.21 -8.89
CA ILE A 30 -11.00 -12.34 -8.18
C ILE A 30 -12.06 -11.39 -8.72
N LEU A 31 -11.69 -10.13 -8.96
CA LEU A 31 -12.60 -9.08 -9.40
C LEU A 31 -12.80 -9.05 -10.93
N ASN A 32 -11.93 -9.76 -11.67
CA ASN A 32 -11.82 -9.73 -13.13
C ASN A 32 -11.77 -8.28 -13.66
N GLU A 33 -10.95 -7.45 -13.02
CA GLU A 33 -10.80 -6.03 -13.30
C GLU A 33 -9.32 -5.62 -13.21
N GLU A 34 -8.89 -4.74 -14.11
CA GLU A 34 -7.54 -4.15 -14.06
C GLU A 34 -7.44 -3.08 -12.96
N PRO A 35 -6.44 -3.14 -12.08
CA PRO A 35 -6.21 -2.14 -11.04
C PRO A 35 -5.64 -0.84 -11.62
N VAL A 36 -6.02 0.29 -11.03
CA VAL A 36 -5.36 1.58 -11.21
C VAL A 36 -4.29 1.72 -10.14
N ILE A 37 -3.02 1.58 -10.54
CA ILE A 37 -1.85 1.47 -9.63
C ILE A 37 -1.36 2.86 -9.17
N GLU A 38 -1.64 3.92 -9.92
CA GLU A 38 -1.31 5.31 -9.55
C GLU A 38 -2.58 6.12 -9.29
N TYR A 39 -3.53 5.53 -8.56
CA TYR A 39 -4.72 6.26 -8.19
C TYR A 39 -4.44 7.08 -6.93
N ARG A 40 -4.42 8.40 -7.09
CA ARG A 40 -4.44 9.37 -5.99
C ARG A 40 -5.85 9.98 -5.89
N PRO A 41 -6.80 9.31 -5.23
CA PRO A 41 -8.14 9.84 -5.06
C PRO A 41 -8.10 11.19 -4.34
N SER A 42 -8.79 12.18 -4.91
CA SER A 42 -8.92 13.52 -4.34
C SER A 42 -9.62 13.54 -2.98
N PHE A 43 -10.44 12.52 -2.67
CA PHE A 43 -11.17 12.40 -1.41
C PHE A 43 -10.35 11.79 -0.26
N LEU A 44 -9.17 11.20 -0.53
CA LEU A 44 -8.34 10.56 0.51
C LEU A 44 -7.14 11.41 0.94
N ASN A 45 -7.22 12.74 0.87
CA ASN A 45 -6.21 13.68 1.38
C ASN A 45 -4.74 13.30 1.04
N GLY A 46 -4.53 12.76 -0.17
CA GLY A 46 -3.21 12.33 -0.63
C GLY A 46 -2.68 11.02 -0.04
N LEU A 47 -3.54 10.10 0.41
CA LEU A 47 -3.15 8.71 0.64
C LEU A 47 -2.73 8.08 -0.70
N GLU A 48 -1.50 7.59 -0.76
CA GLU A 48 -1.02 6.76 -1.87
C GLU A 48 -1.47 5.34 -1.59
N LEU A 49 -2.41 4.85 -2.41
CA LEU A 49 -2.90 3.48 -2.35
C LEU A 49 -2.13 2.59 -3.33
N ASP A 50 -1.93 1.33 -2.98
CA ASP A 50 -1.25 0.36 -3.85
C ASP A 50 -2.01 0.02 -5.13
N ALA A 51 -3.35 -0.02 -5.06
CA ALA A 51 -4.21 -0.20 -6.22
C ALA A 51 -5.65 0.25 -5.95
N PHE A 52 -6.36 0.64 -7.01
CA PHE A 52 -7.79 0.96 -6.97
C PHE A 52 -8.57 0.23 -8.06
N PHE A 53 -9.70 -0.37 -7.69
CA PHE A 53 -10.62 -1.09 -8.57
C PHE A 53 -11.89 -0.25 -8.72
N ARG A 54 -12.02 0.39 -9.88
CA ARG A 54 -13.00 1.46 -10.12
C ARG A 54 -14.42 0.94 -10.15
N LYS A 55 -14.66 -0.24 -10.74
CA LYS A 55 -16.00 -0.82 -10.89
C LYS A 55 -16.64 -1.08 -9.53
N TYR A 56 -15.84 -1.55 -8.57
CA TYR A 56 -16.30 -1.89 -7.22
C TYR A 56 -16.02 -0.78 -6.20
N GLN A 57 -15.42 0.33 -6.63
CA GLN A 57 -14.97 1.43 -5.76
C GLN A 57 -14.12 0.93 -4.58
N MET A 58 -13.24 -0.05 -4.85
CA MET A 58 -12.44 -0.73 -3.84
C MET A 58 -10.99 -0.27 -3.91
N ALA A 59 -10.43 0.13 -2.77
CA ALA A 59 -9.02 0.45 -2.61
C ALA A 59 -8.27 -0.73 -1.98
N LEU A 60 -7.02 -0.94 -2.41
CA LEU A 60 -6.10 -1.93 -1.85
C LEU A 60 -4.86 -1.21 -1.30
N GLU A 61 -4.52 -1.52 -0.05
CA GLU A 61 -3.31 -1.08 0.63
C GLU A 61 -2.67 -2.29 1.32
N VAL A 62 -1.43 -2.62 0.96
CA VAL A 62 -0.72 -3.81 1.42
C VAL A 62 0.22 -3.42 2.56
N GLN A 63 -0.26 -3.61 3.79
CA GLN A 63 0.55 -3.34 4.97
C GLN A 63 1.68 -4.36 5.15
N GLY A 64 2.93 -3.88 5.03
CA GLY A 64 4.14 -4.66 5.31
C GLY A 64 4.63 -4.54 6.76
N ALA A 65 5.76 -5.21 7.06
CA ALA A 65 6.39 -5.17 8.40
C ALA A 65 6.80 -3.75 8.84
N GLN A 66 7.04 -2.85 7.88
CA GLN A 66 7.27 -1.42 8.16
C GLN A 66 6.07 -0.73 8.80
N HIS A 67 4.83 -1.10 8.47
CA HIS A 67 3.63 -0.57 9.15
C HIS A 67 3.49 -1.11 10.59
N ARG A 68 4.05 -2.30 10.88
CA ARG A 68 4.08 -2.87 12.25
C ARG A 68 5.10 -2.19 13.15
N LEU A 69 6.28 -1.85 12.61
CA LEU A 69 7.37 -1.22 13.38
C LEU A 69 7.19 0.29 13.50
N HIS A 70 6.56 0.93 12.50
CA HIS A 70 6.17 2.33 12.56
C HIS A 70 4.66 2.43 12.84
N SER A 71 4.28 2.19 14.09
CA SER A 71 2.95 2.51 14.65
C SER A 71 2.54 3.99 14.47
N THR A 72 3.40 4.81 13.88
CA THR A 72 3.20 6.24 13.61
C THR A 72 2.49 6.55 12.29
N SER A 73 2.38 5.62 11.32
CA SER A 73 1.58 5.85 10.10
C SER A 73 0.12 5.42 10.28
N TRP A 74 -0.13 4.27 10.89
CA TRP A 74 -1.49 3.76 11.10
C TRP A 74 -2.40 4.78 11.77
N TYR A 75 -1.93 5.42 12.85
CA TYR A 75 -2.71 6.45 13.54
C TYR A 75 -2.96 7.69 12.66
N LYS A 76 -2.03 8.04 11.76
CA LYS A 76 -2.22 9.16 10.83
C LYS A 76 -3.22 8.80 9.74
N ASP A 77 -3.20 7.58 9.26
CA ASP A 77 -4.10 7.11 8.20
C ASP A 77 -5.52 6.92 8.75
N VAL A 78 -5.67 6.37 9.97
CA VAL A 78 -6.95 6.30 10.71
C VAL A 78 -7.50 7.69 11.00
N LYS A 79 -6.68 8.60 11.54
CA LYS A 79 -7.12 9.97 11.85
C LYS A 79 -7.54 10.75 10.59
N LYS A 80 -6.82 10.57 9.47
CA LYS A 80 -7.20 11.16 8.17
C LYS A 80 -8.52 10.62 7.63
N LEU A 81 -8.89 9.37 7.97
CA LEU A 81 -10.17 8.78 7.62
C LEU A 81 -11.31 9.21 8.55
N GLU A 82 -11.02 9.48 9.82
CA GLU A 82 -11.98 10.07 10.77
C GLU A 82 -12.33 11.52 10.45
N ASP A 83 -11.40 12.27 9.85
CA ASP A 83 -11.58 13.67 9.45
C ASP A 83 -12.32 13.84 8.09
N ILE A 84 -12.75 12.75 7.44
CA ILE A 84 -13.54 12.73 6.18
C ILE A 84 -15.00 12.40 6.49
#